data_AF-V9ZCQ4-F1
#
_entry.id   AF-V9ZCQ4-F1
#
_cell.length_a   1.000
_cell.length_b   1.000
_cell.length_c   1.000
_cell.angle_alpha   90.00
_cell.angle_beta   90.00
_cell.angle_gamma   90.00
#
_symmetry.space_group_name_H-M   'P 1'
#
loop_
_entity.id
_entity.type
_entity.pdbx_description
1 polymer ?
#
loop_
_entity_poly.entity_id
_entity_poly.type
_entity_poly.pdbx_seq_one_letter_code
_entity_poly.pdbx_strand_id
1 'polypeptide(L)'
;EVVNAEMEATQVNKDMQSQLSNVKETIVGEVCEKVAGNSTCGESVIAYVDRCDEGDCLTLDSMKYKPLSLPNPYQLDAAFMLFRESDSNPAKNEVKRFWMRSRSSHGDYHHFVVSLLKKNVVRDPESNDVENFASQYFYMTTLYYKTYLTVDFTAAK
;
A
#
# COMPACT_ATOMS: atom_id res chain seq x y z
N GLU A 1 17.71 -14.29 6.73
CA GLU A 1 16.80 -13.14 6.93
C GLU A 1 16.34 -12.49 5.63
N VAL A 2 17.21 -12.19 4.66
CA VAL A 2 16.79 -11.58 3.36
C VAL A 2 15.83 -12.46 2.55
N VAL A 3 16.09 -13.77 2.47
CA VAL A 3 15.23 -14.75 1.78
C VAL A 3 13.80 -14.77 2.33
N ASN A 4 13.63 -14.51 3.63
CA ASN A 4 12.31 -14.50 4.26
C ASN A 4 11.48 -13.29 3.81
N ALA A 5 12.12 -12.12 3.68
CA ALA A 5 11.41 -10.89 3.31
C ALA A 5 10.97 -10.84 1.84
N GLU A 6 11.72 -11.45 0.92
CA GLU A 6 11.32 -11.57 -0.50
C GLU A 6 10.19 -12.57 -0.69
N MET A 7 10.23 -13.70 0.04
CA MET A 7 9.12 -14.65 0.06
C MET A 7 7.86 -14.02 0.65
N GLU A 8 7.98 -13.26 1.74
CA GLU A 8 6.86 -12.53 2.35
C GLU A 8 6.27 -11.50 1.37
N ALA A 9 7.10 -10.71 0.68
CA ALA A 9 6.63 -9.75 -0.32
C ALA A 9 5.91 -10.46 -1.48
N THR A 10 6.44 -11.60 -1.94
CA THR A 10 5.82 -12.42 -2.99
C THR A 10 4.45 -12.93 -2.57
N GLN A 11 4.32 -13.41 -1.33
CA GLN A 11 3.06 -13.92 -0.79
C GLN A 11 2.03 -12.79 -0.63
N VAL A 12 2.43 -11.66 -0.04
CA VAL A 12 1.57 -10.46 0.11
C VAL A 12 1.03 -10.03 -1.26
N ASN A 13 1.92 -9.94 -2.24
CA ASN A 13 1.59 -9.53 -3.59
C ASN A 13 0.57 -10.49 -4.26
N LYS A 14 0.78 -11.80 -4.13
CA LYS A 14 -0.14 -12.82 -4.64
C LYS A 14 -1.52 -12.75 -3.97
N ASP A 15 -1.56 -12.56 -2.66
CA ASP A 15 -2.83 -12.50 -1.92
C ASP A 15 -3.59 -11.20 -2.23
N MET A 16 -2.88 -10.09 -2.46
CA MET A 16 -3.48 -8.84 -2.95
C MET A 16 -4.04 -9.00 -4.36
N GLN A 17 -3.31 -9.65 -5.27
CA GLN A 17 -3.79 -9.95 -6.62
C GLN A 17 -5.04 -10.85 -6.59
N SER A 18 -5.04 -11.87 -5.73
CA SER A 18 -6.23 -12.71 -5.53
C SER A 18 -7.40 -11.94 -4.92
N GLN A 19 -7.15 -10.92 -4.09
CA GLN A 19 -8.22 -10.08 -3.57
C GLN A 19 -8.74 -9.13 -4.65
N LEU A 20 -7.88 -8.64 -5.55
CA LEU A 20 -8.28 -7.78 -6.66
C LEU A 20 -9.34 -8.46 -7.54
N SER A 21 -9.23 -9.76 -7.82
CA SER A 21 -10.25 -10.46 -8.63
C SER A 21 -11.66 -10.40 -8.03
N ASN A 22 -11.79 -10.18 -6.72
CA ASN A 22 -13.08 -10.07 -6.03
C ASN A 22 -13.68 -8.65 -6.11
N VAL A 23 -12.86 -7.63 -6.32
CA VAL A 23 -13.26 -6.21 -6.24
C VAL A 23 -12.91 -5.42 -7.51
N LYS A 24 -12.44 -6.08 -8.57
CA LYS A 24 -11.93 -5.45 -9.81
C LYS A 24 -12.92 -4.46 -10.42
N GLU A 25 -14.21 -4.78 -10.38
CA GLU A 25 -15.27 -3.94 -10.94
C GLU A 25 -15.66 -2.75 -10.04
N THR A 26 -15.42 -2.82 -8.73
CA THR A 26 -15.87 -1.82 -7.76
C THR A 26 -14.75 -0.94 -7.21
N ILE A 27 -13.50 -1.40 -7.23
CA ILE A 27 -12.36 -0.75 -6.58
C ILE A 27 -12.16 0.71 -7.00
N VAL A 28 -12.33 1.04 -8.28
CA VAL A 28 -12.23 2.43 -8.77
C VAL A 28 -13.30 3.30 -8.12
N GLY A 29 -14.54 2.82 -8.06
CA GLY A 29 -15.64 3.54 -7.42
C GLY A 29 -15.42 3.72 -5.92
N GLU A 30 -14.98 2.68 -5.23
CA GLU A 30 -14.75 2.71 -3.78
C GLU A 30 -13.57 3.64 -3.39
N VAL A 31 -12.46 3.60 -4.14
CA VAL A 31 -11.30 4.46 -3.88
C VAL A 31 -11.61 5.93 -4.24
N CYS A 32 -12.30 6.16 -5.36
CA CYS A 32 -12.56 7.51 -5.86
C CYS A 32 -13.85 8.15 -5.33
N GLU A 33 -14.62 7.47 -4.46
CA GLU A 33 -15.94 7.93 -3.98
C GLU A 33 -15.90 9.37 -3.45
N LYS A 34 -14.92 9.69 -2.61
CA LYS A 34 -14.78 11.02 -1.96
C LYS A 34 -14.32 12.12 -2.90
N VAL A 35 -13.91 11.78 -4.11
CA VAL A 35 -13.41 12.70 -5.14
C VAL A 35 -14.13 12.47 -6.48
N ALA A 36 -15.37 12.00 -6.43
CA ALA A 36 -16.17 11.69 -7.61
C ALA A 36 -16.18 12.85 -8.62
N GLY A 37 -15.82 12.56 -9.87
CA GLY A 37 -15.67 13.54 -10.95
C GLY A 37 -14.23 14.01 -11.22
N ASN A 38 -13.25 13.62 -10.38
CA ASN A 38 -11.83 13.81 -10.70
C ASN A 38 -11.30 12.68 -11.58
N SER A 39 -11.11 12.94 -12.88
CA SER A 39 -10.59 11.97 -13.85
C SER A 39 -9.23 11.39 -13.45
N THR A 40 -8.40 12.19 -12.78
CA THR A 40 -7.06 11.81 -12.30
C THR A 40 -7.11 10.63 -11.32
N CYS A 41 -8.17 10.52 -10.50
CA CYS A 41 -8.31 9.41 -9.57
C CYS A 41 -8.55 8.10 -10.32
N GLY A 42 -9.53 8.10 -11.23
CA GLY A 42 -9.88 6.92 -12.02
C GLY A 42 -8.69 6.40 -12.82
N GLU A 43 -8.00 7.28 -13.55
CA GLU A 43 -6.80 6.93 -14.32
C GLU A 43 -5.68 6.36 -13.43
N SER A 44 -5.41 6.99 -12.28
CA SER A 44 -4.39 6.52 -11.34
C SER A 44 -4.71 5.14 -10.79
N VAL A 45 -5.97 4.89 -10.40
CA VAL A 45 -6.39 3.61 -9.81
C VAL A 45 -6.40 2.52 -10.88
N ILE A 46 -6.88 2.80 -12.09
CA ILE A 46 -6.85 1.85 -13.21
C ILE A 46 -5.41 1.42 -13.51
N ALA A 47 -4.48 2.38 -13.63
CA ALA A 47 -3.07 2.06 -13.88
C ALA A 47 -2.47 1.15 -12.79
N TYR A 48 -2.86 1.34 -11.53
CA TYR A 48 -2.45 0.46 -10.44
C TYR A 48 -3.13 -0.92 -10.51
N VAL A 49 -4.43 -0.96 -10.79
CA VAL A 49 -5.21 -2.20 -10.91
C VAL A 49 -4.66 -3.08 -12.02
N ASP A 50 -4.35 -2.52 -13.18
CA ASP A 50 -3.80 -3.26 -14.32
C ASP A 50 -2.44 -3.89 -13.96
N ARG A 51 -1.55 -3.13 -13.31
CA ARG A 51 -0.28 -3.67 -12.81
C ARG A 51 -0.47 -4.76 -11.76
N CYS A 52 -1.39 -4.57 -10.83
CA CYS A 52 -1.66 -5.56 -9.78
C CYS A 52 -2.28 -6.85 -10.36
N ASP A 53 -3.13 -6.74 -11.38
CA ASP A 53 -3.69 -7.88 -12.13
C ASP A 53 -2.59 -8.69 -12.84
N GLU A 54 -1.51 -8.03 -13.27
CA GLU A 54 -0.30 -8.66 -13.82
C GLU A 54 0.66 -9.21 -12.74
N GLY A 55 0.30 -9.10 -11.46
CA GLY A 55 1.12 -9.56 -10.35
C GLY A 55 2.11 -8.52 -9.84
N ASP A 56 1.84 -7.23 -10.01
CA ASP A 56 2.59 -6.13 -9.39
C ASP A 56 1.70 -5.19 -8.56
N CYS A 57 1.29 -5.65 -7.38
CA CYS A 57 0.46 -4.92 -6.44
C CYS A 57 1.27 -4.06 -5.45
N LEU A 58 2.59 -4.15 -5.47
CA LEU A 58 3.47 -3.45 -4.52
C LEU A 58 4.19 -2.24 -5.12
N THR A 59 4.03 -1.98 -6.41
CA THR A 59 4.56 -0.79 -7.08
C THR A 59 3.53 0.34 -7.09
N LEU A 60 3.95 1.51 -6.62
CA LEU A 60 3.18 2.74 -6.62
C LEU A 60 3.90 3.77 -7.50
N ASP A 61 3.14 4.43 -8.36
CA ASP A 61 3.65 5.55 -9.13
C ASP A 61 4.00 6.70 -8.17
N SER A 62 5.09 7.39 -8.49
CA SER A 62 5.55 8.55 -7.73
C SER A 62 5.02 9.84 -8.33
N MET A 63 4.54 10.75 -7.48
CA MET A 63 4.14 12.09 -7.86
C MET A 63 5.20 13.10 -7.39
N LYS A 64 5.64 13.96 -8.32
CA LYS A 64 6.65 14.97 -8.04
C LYS A 64 6.02 16.24 -7.44
N TYR A 65 6.34 16.51 -6.18
CA TYR A 65 6.04 17.72 -5.43
C TYR A 65 7.35 18.45 -5.14
N LYS A 66 7.99 19.04 -6.15
CA LYS A 66 9.37 19.55 -6.06
C LYS A 66 9.62 20.33 -4.75
N PRO A 67 10.63 19.93 -3.95
CA PRO A 67 11.68 18.95 -4.25
C PRO A 67 11.37 17.47 -3.95
N LEU A 68 10.15 17.14 -3.53
CA LEU A 68 9.77 15.83 -3.02
C LEU A 68 9.20 14.90 -4.10
N SER A 69 9.40 13.60 -3.90
CA SER A 69 8.69 12.53 -4.60
C SER A 69 7.89 11.72 -3.59
N LEU A 70 6.58 11.64 -3.76
CA LEU A 70 5.64 10.97 -2.84
C LEU A 70 4.83 9.89 -3.57
N PRO A 71 4.30 8.88 -2.87
CA PRO A 71 3.41 7.90 -3.50
C PRO A 71 2.17 8.59 -4.10
N ASN A 72 1.69 8.12 -5.24
CA ASN A 72 0.37 8.48 -5.72
C ASN A 72 -0.68 8.06 -4.66
N PRO A 73 -1.47 9.01 -4.12
CA PRO A 73 -2.35 8.75 -2.99
C PRO A 73 -3.49 7.80 -3.35
N TYR A 74 -3.97 7.83 -4.59
CA TYR A 74 -5.06 6.97 -5.04
C TYR A 74 -4.59 5.51 -5.18
N GLN A 75 -3.38 5.31 -5.69
CA GLN A 75 -2.79 3.98 -5.78
C GLN A 75 -2.44 3.43 -4.39
N LEU A 76 -1.95 4.30 -3.49
CA LEU A 76 -1.71 3.96 -2.10
C LEU A 76 -3.01 3.52 -1.41
N ASP A 77 -4.11 4.24 -1.62
CA ASP A 77 -5.43 3.90 -1.08
C ASP A 77 -5.94 2.55 -1.61
N ALA A 78 -5.80 2.31 -2.91
CA ALA A 78 -6.13 1.02 -3.54
C ALA A 78 -5.29 -0.13 -2.96
N ALA A 79 -3.97 0.06 -2.79
CA ALA A 79 -3.09 -0.95 -2.20
C ALA A 79 -3.49 -1.29 -0.75
N PHE A 80 -3.79 -0.28 0.07
CA PHE A 80 -4.25 -0.51 1.45
C PHE A 80 -5.62 -1.21 1.49
N MET A 81 -6.53 -0.87 0.58
CA MET A 81 -7.82 -1.54 0.45
C MET A 81 -7.66 -3.03 0.10
N LEU A 82 -6.83 -3.35 -0.90
CA LEU A 82 -6.56 -4.73 -1.30
C LEU A 82 -5.88 -5.51 -0.18
N PHE A 83 -4.85 -4.94 0.45
CA PHE A 83 -4.14 -5.63 1.53
C PHE A 83 -5.07 -5.91 2.71
N ARG A 84 -5.89 -4.94 3.12
CA ARG A 84 -6.81 -5.09 4.27
C ARG A 84 -7.69 -6.33 4.16
N GLU A 85 -8.18 -6.61 2.95
CA GLU A 85 -9.05 -7.75 2.69
C GLU A 85 -8.29 -8.96 2.09
N SER A 86 -6.96 -8.97 2.08
CA SER A 86 -6.16 -10.11 1.61
C SER A 86 -5.92 -11.15 2.71
N ASP A 87 -5.62 -12.39 2.32
CA ASP A 87 -5.29 -13.47 3.27
C ASP A 87 -3.96 -13.28 4.00
N SER A 88 -3.11 -12.41 3.45
CA SER A 88 -1.88 -11.95 4.07
C SER A 88 -2.11 -10.97 5.22
N ASN A 89 -3.31 -10.36 5.34
CA ASN A 89 -3.65 -9.56 6.50
C ASN A 89 -4.08 -10.47 7.67
N PRO A 90 -3.26 -10.56 8.74
CA PRO A 90 -3.56 -11.44 9.87
C PRO A 90 -4.85 -11.06 10.61
N ALA A 91 -5.30 -9.80 10.52
CA ALA A 91 -6.55 -9.33 11.11
C ALA A 91 -7.81 -9.94 10.44
N LYS A 92 -7.74 -10.35 9.17
CA LYS A 92 -8.89 -10.95 8.47
C LYS A 92 -9.14 -12.40 8.91
N ASN A 93 -8.07 -13.13 9.23
CA ASN A 93 -8.12 -14.55 9.57
C ASN A 93 -8.59 -14.77 11.03
N GLU A 94 -9.83 -15.24 11.22
CA GLU A 94 -10.47 -15.44 12.54
C GLU A 94 -9.66 -16.36 13.49
N VAL A 95 -9.03 -17.40 12.94
CA VAL A 95 -8.22 -18.35 13.71
C VAL A 95 -6.94 -17.67 14.20
N LYS A 96 -6.29 -16.86 13.35
CA LYS A 96 -5.12 -16.07 13.76
C LYS A 96 -5.52 -14.93 14.71
N ARG A 97 -6.68 -14.30 14.52
CA ARG A 97 -7.23 -13.23 15.37
C ARG A 97 -7.37 -13.66 16.83
N PHE A 98 -7.77 -14.92 17.07
CA PHE A 98 -7.87 -15.47 18.42
C PHE A 98 -6.50 -15.63 19.11
N TRP A 99 -5.47 -16.06 18.36
CA TRP A 99 -4.11 -16.27 18.89
C TRP A 99 -3.27 -14.99 19.01
N MET A 100 -3.65 -13.91 18.32
CA MET A 100 -2.88 -12.66 18.25
C MET A 100 -3.48 -11.50 19.04
N ARG A 101 -4.40 -11.77 19.98
CA ARG A 101 -5.05 -10.74 20.83
C ARG A 101 -4.09 -9.85 21.64
N SER A 102 -2.81 -10.23 21.77
CA SER A 102 -1.76 -9.44 22.43
C SER A 102 -0.83 -8.69 21.47
N ARG A 103 -0.98 -8.84 20.14
CA ARG A 103 -0.15 -8.12 19.14
C ARG A 103 -0.79 -6.78 18.80
N SER A 104 0.05 -5.79 18.51
CA SER A 104 -0.43 -4.51 17.98
C SER A 104 -0.99 -4.73 16.57
N SER A 105 -2.15 -4.15 16.30
CA SER A 105 -2.76 -4.09 14.95
C SER A 105 -1.87 -3.40 13.92
N HIS A 106 -0.92 -2.58 14.37
CA HIS A 106 0.15 -2.02 13.54
C HIS A 106 1.14 -3.08 13.03
N GLY A 107 1.34 -4.16 13.81
CA GLY A 107 2.19 -5.29 13.42
C GLY A 107 1.61 -6.13 12.28
N ASP A 108 0.29 -6.11 12.09
CA ASP A 108 -0.39 -6.83 11.02
C ASP A 108 -0.07 -6.26 9.62
N TYR A 109 0.24 -4.96 9.57
CA TYR A 109 0.62 -4.26 8.33
C TYR A 109 2.14 -4.26 8.09
N HIS A 110 2.95 -4.78 9.02
CA HIS A 110 4.41 -4.62 8.98
C HIS A 110 5.03 -5.13 7.67
N HIS A 111 4.74 -6.38 7.29
CA HIS A 111 5.31 -6.99 6.08
C HIS A 111 4.86 -6.28 4.81
N PHE A 112 3.60 -5.85 4.75
CA PHE A 112 3.07 -5.06 3.63
C PHE A 112 3.78 -3.71 3.50
N VAL A 113 3.88 -2.94 4.59
CA VAL A 113 4.53 -1.62 4.60
C VAL A 113 6.01 -1.73 4.24
N VAL A 114 6.74 -2.71 4.81
CA VAL A 114 8.14 -2.95 4.47
C VAL A 114 8.30 -3.32 2.99
N SER A 115 7.37 -4.09 2.44
CA SER A 115 7.40 -4.47 1.02
C SER A 115 7.18 -3.25 0.11
N LEU A 116 6.22 -2.37 0.45
CA LEU A 116 6.04 -1.09 -0.24
C LEU A 116 7.28 -0.20 -0.14
N LEU A 117 7.90 -0.10 1.05
CA LEU A 117 9.11 0.70 1.25
C LEU A 117 10.25 0.22 0.36
N LYS A 118 10.53 -1.09 0.38
CA LYS A 118 11.61 -1.68 -0.41
C LYS A 118 11.43 -1.47 -1.91
N LYS A 119 10.19 -1.51 -2.39
CA LYS A 119 9.91 -1.42 -3.83
C LYS A 119 9.87 0.02 -4.35
N ASN A 120 9.48 0.98 -3.51
CA ASN A 120 9.18 2.34 -3.97
C ASN A 120 10.09 3.44 -3.42
N VAL A 121 10.80 3.21 -2.31
CA VAL A 121 11.74 4.20 -1.76
C VAL A 121 13.09 4.05 -2.47
N VAL A 122 13.17 4.67 -3.65
CA VAL A 122 14.36 4.66 -4.50
C VAL A 122 15.00 6.05 -4.59
N ARG A 123 16.29 6.08 -4.89
CA ARG A 123 17.04 7.32 -5.09
C ARG A 123 16.78 7.84 -6.52
N ASP A 124 16.46 9.12 -6.66
CA ASP A 124 16.41 9.81 -7.96
C ASP A 124 17.84 10.25 -8.32
N PRO A 125 18.45 9.72 -9.40
CA PRO A 125 19.82 10.06 -9.78
C PRO A 125 19.98 11.54 -10.18
N GLU A 126 18.89 12.22 -10.55
CA GLU A 126 18.88 13.61 -10.97
C GLU A 126 18.76 14.60 -9.79
N SER A 127 18.47 14.10 -8.58
CA SER A 127 18.35 14.92 -7.36
C SER A 127 19.62 14.92 -6.52
N ASN A 128 19.85 16.02 -5.79
CA ASN A 128 20.94 16.10 -4.83
C ASN A 128 20.66 15.25 -3.56
N ASP A 129 21.66 15.11 -2.69
CA ASP A 129 21.55 14.27 -1.48
C ASP A 129 20.47 14.72 -0.51
N VAL A 130 20.29 16.03 -0.34
CA VAL A 130 19.28 16.58 0.59
C VAL A 130 17.87 16.31 0.06
N GLU A 131 17.65 16.49 -1.24
CA GLU A 131 16.36 16.22 -1.89
C GLU A 131 16.03 14.73 -1.87
N ASN A 132 17.01 13.87 -2.12
CA ASN A 132 16.86 12.42 -2.02
C ASN A 132 16.53 12.00 -0.59
N PHE A 133 17.27 12.51 0.40
CA PHE A 133 16.98 12.26 1.82
C PHE A 133 15.56 12.71 2.18
N ALA A 134 15.17 13.92 1.80
CA ALA A 134 13.84 14.45 2.08
C ALA A 134 12.76 13.58 1.42
N SER A 135 12.90 13.25 0.14
CA SER A 135 11.93 12.41 -0.58
C SER A 135 11.77 11.04 0.09
N GLN A 136 12.87 10.37 0.42
CA GLN A 136 12.82 9.06 1.09
C GLN A 136 12.17 9.16 2.46
N TYR A 137 12.56 10.16 3.27
CA TYR A 137 11.99 10.39 4.59
C TYR A 137 10.49 10.62 4.52
N PHE A 138 10.03 11.54 3.66
CA PHE A 138 8.61 11.84 3.54
C PHE A 138 7.82 10.68 2.93
N TYR A 139 8.37 9.94 1.97
CA TYR A 139 7.74 8.74 1.45
C TYR A 139 7.52 7.71 2.56
N MET A 140 8.56 7.44 3.37
CA MET A 140 8.47 6.55 4.53
C MET A 140 7.40 7.01 5.51
N THR A 141 7.43 8.29 5.89
CA THR A 141 6.46 8.88 6.81
C THR A 141 5.04 8.79 6.27
N THR A 142 4.82 8.99 4.96
CA THR A 142 3.49 8.85 4.33
C THR A 142 2.94 7.43 4.50
N LEU A 143 3.75 6.38 4.26
CA LEU A 143 3.28 5.00 4.43
C LEU A 143 2.97 4.67 5.89
N TYR A 144 3.83 5.09 6.83
CA TYR A 144 3.59 4.88 8.26
C TYR A 144 2.36 5.64 8.75
N TYR A 145 2.18 6.89 8.32
CA TYR A 145 1.02 7.69 8.68
C TYR A 145 -0.28 7.09 8.10
N LYS A 146 -0.26 6.62 6.85
CA LYS A 146 -1.40 5.92 6.26
C LYS A 146 -1.75 4.65 7.03
N THR A 147 -0.75 3.90 7.48
CA THR A 147 -0.93 2.71 8.32
C THR A 147 -1.58 3.07 9.65
N TYR A 148 -1.07 4.09 10.33
CA TYR A 148 -1.63 4.62 11.57
C TYR A 148 -3.11 4.99 11.39
N LEU A 149 -3.43 5.80 10.37
CA LEU A 149 -4.81 6.17 10.06
C LEU A 149 -5.67 4.94 9.75
N THR A 150 -5.16 3.97 9.01
CA THR A 150 -5.95 2.80 8.63
C THR A 150 -6.29 1.96 9.86
N VAL A 151 -5.33 1.71 10.73
CA VAL A 151 -5.48 0.91 11.94
C VAL A 151 -6.36 1.61 12.97
N ASP A 152 -6.08 2.87 13.30
CA ASP A 152 -6.79 3.59 14.36
C ASP A 152 -8.22 3.98 13.94
N PHE A 153 -8.46 4.34 12.68
CA PHE A 153 -9.82 4.58 12.21
C PHE A 153 -10.66 3.29 12.15
N THR A 154 -10.04 2.12 11.92
CA THR A 154 -10.76 0.84 12.01
C THR A 154 -11.03 0.40 13.45
N ALA A 155 -10.20 0.80 14.42
CA ALA A 155 -10.42 0.53 15.84
C ALA A 155 -11.51 1.43 16.47
N ALA A 156 -11.82 2.56 15.85
CA ALA A 156 -12.83 3.52 16.30
C ALA A 156 -14.27 3.24 15.81
N LYS A 157 -14.47 2.18 15.01
CA LYS A 157 -15.79 1.70 14.56
C LYS A 157 -16.20 0.45 15.34
#